data_AF-R7S8B8-F1
#
_entry.id   AF-R7S8B8-F1
#
_cell.length_a   1.000
_cell.length_b   1.000
_cell.length_c   1.000
_cell.angle_alpha   90.00
_cell.angle_beta   90.00
_cell.angle_gamma   90.00
#
_symmetry.space_group_name_H-M   'P 1'
#
loop_
_entity.id
_entity.type
_entity.pdbx_description
1 polymer ?
#
loop_
_entity_poly.entity_id
_entity_poly.type
_entity_poly.pdbx_seq_one_letter_code
_entity_poly.pdbx_strand_id
1 'polypeptide(L)'
;MNELQTLTTLQPSAVVSTRVSHSLDRCSTRSSILSHPKLSHKVKGICKVARKAGFRLVWNDACCIDKSSSAELSEAINSMYDWFRLSDMCYVYLQDVADGDRPQEAQSDFRKSRWHTRGWTLQELIAPECVEFLTQTWQFLGTKLGLASTLEEITGVDVNILTGRATLNSASVARRMSWAAKRETTRIEDQAYSLMGIFGVHMPPIYGEGNNAFLRLQEEIIRTIPDQTIFAW
;
A
#
# COMPACT_ATOMS: atom_id res chain seq x y z
N MET A 1 -30.92 19.14 7.47
CA MET A 1 -30.57 20.54 7.80
C MET A 1 -29.13 20.49 8.31
N ASN A 2 -28.19 21.08 7.58
CA ASN A 2 -26.75 21.29 7.86
C ASN A 2 -25.94 20.01 8.19
N GLU A 3 -25.01 19.59 7.33
CA GLU A 3 -23.64 20.12 7.14
C GLU A 3 -22.67 19.78 8.29
N LEU A 4 -21.45 19.34 7.88
CA LEU A 4 -20.23 19.13 8.66
C LEU A 4 -20.21 17.97 9.68
N GLN A 5 -19.57 16.87 9.28
CA GLN A 5 -18.56 16.10 10.04
C GLN A 5 -18.00 14.98 9.13
N THR A 6 -16.70 14.66 9.00
CA THR A 6 -15.43 15.42 9.15
C THR A 6 -14.37 14.73 8.27
N LEU A 7 -13.30 15.43 7.88
CA LEU A 7 -12.14 14.84 7.20
C LEU A 7 -11.38 13.83 8.11
N THR A 8 -11.33 12.56 7.70
CA THR A 8 -10.37 11.51 8.15
C THR A 8 -10.54 10.30 7.21
N THR A 9 -9.52 9.60 6.69
CA THR A 9 -8.08 9.51 7.01
C THR A 9 -7.23 9.43 5.71
N LEU A 10 -6.00 9.97 5.74
CA LEU A 10 -5.11 10.11 4.55
C LEU A 10 -4.03 9.02 4.47
N GLN A 11 -4.34 7.86 3.88
CA GLN A 11 -3.53 6.64 3.99
C GLN A 11 -3.89 5.58 2.92
N PRO A 12 -2.94 4.88 2.22
CA PRO A 12 -1.76 5.29 1.44
C PRO A 12 -2.04 5.28 -0.10
N SER A 13 -1.08 4.94 -0.98
CA SER A 13 -1.31 4.73 -2.42
C SER A 13 -0.21 3.86 -3.04
N ALA A 14 -0.61 2.83 -3.78
CA ALA A 14 0.22 1.96 -4.61
C ALA A 14 -0.58 1.58 -5.89
N VAL A 15 0.12 1.29 -7.00
CA VAL A 15 -0.40 1.48 -8.38
C VAL A 15 -0.11 0.25 -9.26
N VAL A 16 -0.84 0.06 -10.37
CA VAL A 16 -0.76 -1.05 -11.36
C VAL A 16 -1.01 -0.49 -12.78
N SER A 17 -0.27 -0.90 -13.83
CA SER A 17 -0.68 -0.72 -15.25
C SER A 17 0.28 -1.33 -16.29
N THR A 18 -0.19 -2.27 -17.12
CA THR A 18 0.56 -2.86 -18.26
C THR A 18 0.74 -1.91 -19.46
N ARG A 19 1.79 -2.11 -20.28
CA ARG A 19 2.07 -1.34 -21.52
C ARG A 19 1.41 -1.91 -22.78
N VAL A 20 0.85 -1.05 -23.64
CA VAL A 20 0.50 -1.34 -25.05
C VAL A 20 0.79 -0.11 -25.94
N SER A 21 1.20 -0.35 -27.19
CA SER A 21 1.67 0.63 -28.18
C SER A 21 0.60 1.61 -28.72
N HIS A 22 1.06 2.76 -29.22
CA HIS A 22 0.25 3.91 -29.61
C HIS A 22 -0.39 3.81 -31.01
N SER A 23 -1.61 4.37 -31.12
CA SER A 23 -2.02 5.23 -32.24
C SER A 23 -2.44 6.59 -31.66
N LEU A 24 -2.12 7.68 -32.37
CA LEU A 24 -2.42 9.06 -31.95
C LEU A 24 -3.63 9.59 -32.71
N ASP A 25 -4.78 9.68 -32.03
CA ASP A 25 -5.98 10.30 -32.59
C ASP A 25 -6.24 11.70 -32.03
N ARG A 26 -6.81 12.58 -32.87
CA ARG A 26 -6.95 14.02 -32.58
C ARG A 26 -7.97 14.27 -31.46
N CYS A 27 -7.52 14.72 -30.30
CA CYS A 27 -8.42 15.08 -29.20
C CYS A 27 -8.84 16.57 -29.27
N SER A 28 -10.14 16.79 -29.49
CA SER A 28 -10.82 18.06 -29.19
C SER A 28 -10.53 18.51 -27.74
N THR A 29 -10.45 19.81 -27.50
CA THR A 29 -10.16 20.42 -26.18
C THR A 29 -11.31 20.26 -25.18
N ARG A 30 -11.60 19.01 -24.80
CA ARG A 30 -12.38 18.71 -23.59
C ARG A 30 -11.53 19.03 -22.36
N SER A 31 -12.09 19.81 -21.44
CA SER A 31 -11.53 19.97 -20.10
C SER A 31 -11.28 18.59 -19.47
N SER A 32 -10.04 18.31 -19.12
CA SER A 32 -9.70 17.04 -18.47
C SER A 32 -10.30 17.02 -17.06
N ILE A 33 -10.71 15.84 -16.58
CA ILE A 33 -11.09 15.69 -15.17
C ILE A 33 -9.95 16.11 -14.22
N LEU A 34 -8.69 16.03 -14.68
CA LEU A 34 -7.50 16.47 -13.93
C LEU A 34 -7.48 18.00 -13.66
N SER A 35 -8.17 18.82 -14.45
CA SER A 35 -8.34 20.25 -14.18
C SER A 35 -9.52 20.59 -13.25
N HIS A 36 -10.33 19.61 -12.83
CA HIS A 36 -11.49 19.86 -11.97
C HIS A 36 -11.05 20.35 -10.58
N PRO A 37 -11.58 21.48 -10.04
CA PRO A 37 -11.08 22.08 -8.81
C PRO A 37 -11.24 21.16 -7.59
N LYS A 38 -12.40 20.48 -7.46
CA LYS A 38 -12.68 19.57 -6.33
C LYS A 38 -11.92 18.24 -6.36
N LEU A 39 -11.24 17.91 -7.46
CA LEU A 39 -10.48 16.65 -7.53
C LEU A 39 -9.22 16.73 -6.66
N SER A 40 -9.02 15.72 -5.81
CA SER A 40 -7.91 15.63 -4.85
C SER A 40 -6.54 15.88 -5.51
N HIS A 41 -5.69 16.65 -4.82
CA HIS A 41 -4.31 16.88 -5.25
C HIS A 41 -3.52 15.57 -5.39
N LYS A 42 -3.84 14.54 -4.59
CA LYS A 42 -3.18 13.23 -4.68
C LYS A 42 -3.53 12.50 -5.97
N VAL A 43 -4.81 12.50 -6.35
CA VAL A 43 -5.28 11.90 -7.62
C VAL A 43 -4.71 12.66 -8.82
N LYS A 44 -4.63 14.00 -8.76
CA LYS A 44 -3.98 14.79 -9.81
C LYS A 44 -2.48 14.49 -9.92
N GLY A 45 -1.79 14.40 -8.78
CA GLY A 45 -0.36 14.11 -8.69
C GLY A 45 -0.02 12.75 -9.28
N ILE A 46 -0.68 11.69 -8.84
CA ILE A 46 -0.41 10.33 -9.33
C ILE A 46 -0.72 10.20 -10.82
N CYS A 47 -1.84 10.74 -11.31
CA CYS A 47 -2.16 10.74 -12.74
C CYS A 47 -1.19 11.57 -13.59
N LYS A 48 -0.46 12.54 -13.00
CA LYS A 48 0.61 13.28 -13.68
C LYS A 48 1.90 12.45 -13.73
N VAL A 49 2.28 11.80 -12.63
CA VAL A 49 3.49 10.95 -12.55
C VAL A 49 3.34 9.71 -13.43
N ALA A 50 2.28 8.93 -13.23
CA ALA A 50 2.04 7.70 -13.98
C ALA A 50 1.98 7.94 -15.49
N ARG A 51 1.29 9.00 -15.94
CA ARG A 51 1.23 9.37 -17.36
C ARG A 51 2.57 9.84 -17.92
N LYS A 52 3.43 10.50 -17.12
CA LYS A 52 4.81 10.85 -17.53
C LYS A 52 5.66 9.59 -17.73
N ALA A 53 5.43 8.54 -16.95
CA ALA A 53 6.08 7.23 -17.08
C ALA A 53 5.45 6.32 -18.15
N GLY A 54 4.40 6.77 -18.86
CA GLY A 54 3.75 6.03 -19.95
C GLY A 54 2.59 5.14 -19.52
N PHE A 55 2.18 5.15 -18.26
CA PHE A 55 1.03 4.40 -17.78
C PHE A 55 -0.30 5.07 -18.14
N ARG A 56 -1.29 4.27 -18.54
CA ARG A 56 -2.62 4.73 -18.97
C ARG A 56 -3.67 4.68 -17.87
N LEU A 57 -3.50 3.77 -16.91
CA LEU A 57 -4.39 3.54 -15.79
C LEU A 57 -3.65 3.74 -14.48
N VAL A 58 -4.40 4.07 -13.43
CA VAL A 58 -3.93 4.15 -12.05
C VAL A 58 -5.03 3.58 -11.19
N TRP A 59 -4.68 2.65 -10.31
CA TRP A 59 -5.55 2.17 -9.24
C TRP A 59 -5.23 2.92 -7.93
N ASN A 60 -6.24 3.22 -7.12
CA ASN A 60 -6.09 3.60 -5.71
C ASN A 60 -7.39 3.29 -4.93
N ASP A 61 -7.26 2.87 -3.68
CA ASP A 61 -8.37 2.44 -2.83
C ASP A 61 -9.45 3.52 -2.62
N ALA A 62 -9.06 4.80 -2.67
CA ALA A 62 -9.94 5.94 -2.41
C ALA A 62 -10.83 6.33 -3.59
N CYS A 63 -10.57 5.82 -4.80
CA CYS A 63 -11.35 6.11 -6.01
C CYS A 63 -11.74 4.87 -6.82
N CYS A 64 -11.12 3.72 -6.57
CA CYS A 64 -11.30 2.48 -7.33
C CYS A 64 -11.96 1.36 -6.52
N ILE A 65 -12.53 1.67 -5.35
CA ILE A 65 -13.36 0.77 -4.54
C ILE A 65 -14.62 1.56 -4.16
N ASP A 66 -15.80 1.06 -4.52
CA ASP A 66 -17.07 1.51 -3.93
C ASP A 66 -17.20 0.98 -2.50
N LYS A 67 -16.77 1.82 -1.54
CA LYS A 67 -16.87 1.52 -0.11
C LYS A 67 -18.31 1.52 0.42
N SER A 68 -19.32 1.81 -0.40
CA SER A 68 -20.75 1.65 -0.08
C SER A 68 -21.29 0.25 -0.43
N SER A 69 -20.65 -0.44 -1.36
CA SER A 69 -20.95 -1.84 -1.70
C SER A 69 -20.16 -2.78 -0.80
N SER A 70 -20.84 -3.46 0.13
CA SER A 70 -20.18 -4.43 1.03
C SER A 70 -19.57 -5.63 0.29
N ALA A 71 -20.18 -6.03 -0.82
CA ALA A 71 -19.66 -7.09 -1.69
C ALA A 71 -18.35 -6.66 -2.38
N GLU A 72 -18.33 -5.48 -3.00
CA GLU A 72 -17.14 -4.94 -3.67
C GLU A 72 -16.02 -4.66 -2.66
N LEU A 73 -16.34 -4.08 -1.50
CA LEU A 73 -15.36 -3.86 -0.43
C LEU A 73 -14.74 -5.17 0.09
N SER A 74 -15.54 -6.24 0.21
CA SER A 74 -15.07 -7.56 0.61
C SER A 74 -14.14 -8.20 -0.44
N GLU A 75 -14.52 -8.11 -1.73
CA GLU A 75 -13.70 -8.56 -2.85
C GLU A 75 -12.38 -7.78 -2.90
N ALA A 76 -12.45 -6.45 -2.83
CA ALA A 76 -11.30 -5.56 -2.86
C ALA A 76 -10.31 -5.81 -1.71
N ILE A 77 -10.80 -6.02 -0.48
CA ILE A 77 -9.94 -6.37 0.66
C ILE A 77 -9.20 -7.70 0.42
N ASN A 78 -9.88 -8.70 -0.15
CA ASN A 78 -9.28 -10.00 -0.45
C ASN A 78 -8.33 -9.97 -1.66
N SER A 79 -8.53 -9.04 -2.60
CA SER A 79 -7.71 -8.89 -3.82
C SER A 79 -6.57 -7.88 -3.72
N MET A 80 -6.54 -7.02 -2.70
CA MET A 80 -5.63 -5.86 -2.63
C MET A 80 -4.15 -6.22 -2.76
N TYR A 81 -3.74 -7.31 -2.09
CA TYR A 81 -2.37 -7.82 -2.18
C TYR A 81 -1.99 -8.21 -3.60
N ASP A 82 -2.89 -8.91 -4.29
CA ASP A 82 -2.66 -9.38 -5.66
C ASP A 82 -2.73 -8.24 -6.67
N TRP A 83 -3.56 -7.23 -6.43
CA TRP A 83 -3.50 -5.99 -7.21
C TRP A 83 -2.12 -5.35 -7.10
N PHE A 84 -1.60 -5.13 -5.89
CA PHE A 84 -0.23 -4.61 -5.75
C PHE A 84 0.82 -5.55 -6.36
N ARG A 85 0.72 -6.87 -6.15
CA ARG A 85 1.67 -7.86 -6.69
C ARG A 85 1.72 -7.88 -8.22
N LEU A 86 0.59 -7.65 -8.88
CA LEU A 86 0.47 -7.62 -10.34
C LEU A 86 0.76 -6.23 -10.93
N SER A 87 1.37 -5.32 -10.17
CA SER A 87 1.76 -4.00 -10.65
C SER A 87 3.03 -3.97 -11.50
N ASP A 88 2.98 -3.30 -12.65
CA ASP A 88 4.17 -2.80 -13.34
C ASP A 88 4.96 -1.77 -12.49
N MET A 89 4.27 -0.93 -11.70
CA MET A 89 4.90 0.10 -10.86
C MET A 89 3.97 0.62 -9.74
N CYS A 90 4.45 0.56 -8.50
CA CYS A 90 3.82 1.15 -7.33
C CYS A 90 4.46 2.50 -6.95
N TYR A 91 3.66 3.57 -6.83
CA TYR A 91 4.13 4.92 -6.49
C TYR A 91 3.69 5.34 -5.08
N VAL A 92 4.62 5.33 -4.14
CA VAL A 92 4.38 5.72 -2.74
C VAL A 92 4.55 7.23 -2.56
N TYR A 93 3.47 7.95 -2.31
CA TYR A 93 3.49 9.39 -2.02
C TYR A 93 3.65 9.69 -0.51
N LEU A 94 4.79 10.28 -0.16
CA LEU A 94 5.17 10.65 1.20
C LEU A 94 4.89 12.14 1.45
N GLN A 95 3.70 12.41 1.97
CA GLN A 95 3.20 13.76 2.29
C GLN A 95 4.09 14.52 3.30
N ASP A 96 4.84 13.80 4.12
CA ASP A 96 5.61 14.28 5.26
C ASP A 96 7.13 14.25 5.01
N VAL A 97 7.56 14.13 3.76
CA VAL A 97 8.97 14.13 3.36
C VAL A 97 9.27 15.27 2.41
N ALA A 98 10.24 16.11 2.79
CA ALA A 98 10.68 17.27 2.02
C ALA A 98 11.46 16.91 0.76
N ASP A 99 11.58 17.88 -0.16
CA ASP A 99 12.44 17.75 -1.34
C ASP A 99 13.91 17.82 -0.95
N GLY A 100 14.73 16.92 -1.48
CA GLY A 100 16.15 16.83 -1.14
C GLY A 100 16.46 16.07 0.15
N ASP A 101 15.47 15.47 0.81
CA ASP A 101 15.68 14.52 1.90
C ASP A 101 16.56 13.34 1.46
N ARG A 102 17.27 12.75 2.42
CA ARG A 102 18.27 11.70 2.17
C ARG A 102 17.94 10.46 3.01
N PRO A 103 17.19 9.49 2.45
CA PRO A 103 16.68 8.32 3.18
C PRO A 103 17.69 7.58 4.06
N GLN A 104 18.96 7.52 3.64
CA GLN A 104 20.02 6.83 4.36
C GLN A 104 20.39 7.53 5.69
N GLU A 105 20.26 8.86 5.78
CA GLU A 105 20.63 9.63 6.97
C GLU A 105 19.70 9.28 8.15
N ALA A 106 20.28 9.06 9.33
CA ALA A 106 19.57 8.51 10.50
C ALA A 106 18.42 9.39 11.04
N GLN A 107 18.39 10.66 10.67
CA GLN A 107 17.39 11.65 11.09
C GLN A 107 16.54 12.18 9.94
N SER A 108 16.62 11.56 8.75
CA SER A 108 15.82 11.90 7.56
C SER A 108 14.31 11.88 7.82
N ASP A 109 13.59 12.69 7.06
CA ASP A 109 12.12 12.71 7.10
C ASP A 109 11.56 11.39 6.57
N PHE A 110 12.21 10.76 5.57
CA PHE A 110 11.86 9.42 5.09
C PHE A 110 11.75 8.40 6.23
N ARG A 111 12.81 8.25 7.05
CA ARG A 111 12.82 7.30 8.18
C ARG A 111 11.72 7.58 9.22
N LYS A 112 11.29 8.84 9.33
CA LYS A 112 10.26 9.31 10.26
C LYS A 112 8.86 9.32 9.65
N SER A 113 8.73 9.08 8.35
CA SER A 113 7.46 9.20 7.65
C SER A 113 6.43 8.28 8.28
N ARG A 114 5.23 8.85 8.51
CA ARG A 114 4.08 8.09 8.99
C ARG A 114 3.80 6.90 8.09
N TRP A 115 4.18 6.91 6.80
CA TRP A 115 4.00 5.78 5.89
C TRP A 115 4.49 4.44 6.45
N HIS A 116 5.56 4.41 7.25
CA HIS A 116 6.09 3.17 7.81
C HIS A 116 5.24 2.57 8.95
N THR A 117 4.51 3.37 9.73
CA THR A 117 3.86 2.95 11.00
C THR A 117 2.43 2.46 10.83
N ARG A 118 2.08 1.88 9.68
CA ARG A 118 0.67 1.77 9.28
C ARG A 118 0.36 0.40 8.67
N GLY A 119 -0.80 -0.18 8.98
CA GLY A 119 -1.13 -1.55 8.58
C GLY A 119 -1.01 -1.78 7.08
N TRP A 120 -1.89 -1.15 6.30
CA TRP A 120 -2.01 -1.37 4.85
C TRP A 120 -0.74 -1.08 4.02
N THR A 121 0.19 -0.23 4.49
CA THR A 121 1.44 0.03 3.74
C THR A 121 2.42 -1.14 3.76
N LEU A 122 2.19 -2.16 4.60
CA LEU A 122 3.03 -3.37 4.58
C LEU A 122 2.85 -4.13 3.26
N GLN A 123 1.60 -4.25 2.78
CA GLN A 123 1.32 -4.87 1.48
C GLN A 123 1.86 -4.03 0.33
N GLU A 124 1.70 -2.70 0.37
CA GLU A 124 2.29 -1.79 -0.63
C GLU A 124 3.82 -1.87 -0.73
N LEU A 125 4.50 -2.18 0.38
CA LEU A 125 5.95 -2.36 0.39
C LEU A 125 6.35 -3.71 -0.21
N ILE A 126 5.68 -4.77 0.24
CA ILE A 126 6.09 -6.15 0.01
C ILE A 126 5.61 -6.68 -1.33
N ALA A 127 4.32 -6.55 -1.62
CA ALA A 127 3.65 -7.20 -2.74
C ALA A 127 4.18 -6.79 -4.13
N PRO A 128 4.30 -5.49 -4.48
CA PRO A 128 4.69 -5.07 -5.83
C PRO A 128 6.19 -5.31 -6.06
N GLU A 129 6.59 -5.72 -7.26
CA GLU A 129 8.02 -5.86 -7.58
C GLU A 129 8.72 -4.49 -7.59
N CYS A 130 8.16 -3.53 -8.34
CA CYS A 130 8.67 -2.18 -8.52
C CYS A 130 7.95 -1.17 -7.60
N VAL A 131 8.71 -0.44 -6.77
CA VAL A 131 8.20 0.68 -5.96
C VAL A 131 9.09 1.90 -6.15
N GLU A 132 8.48 3.06 -6.43
CA GLU A 132 9.09 4.38 -6.37
C GLU A 132 8.51 5.21 -5.22
N PHE A 133 9.39 5.80 -4.41
CA PHE A 133 9.03 6.72 -3.34
C PHE A 133 9.08 8.16 -3.86
N LEU A 134 8.06 8.94 -3.53
CA LEU A 134 7.87 10.32 -3.97
C LEU A 134 7.70 11.25 -2.77
N THR A 135 8.33 12.42 -2.83
CA THR A 135 8.23 13.47 -1.80
C THR A 135 6.85 14.15 -1.78
N GLN A 136 6.65 15.07 -0.82
CA GLN A 136 5.44 15.89 -0.71
C GLN A 136 5.14 16.75 -1.96
N THR A 137 6.11 16.98 -2.85
CA THR A 137 5.91 17.71 -4.12
C THR A 137 5.88 16.81 -5.37
N TRP A 138 5.86 15.49 -5.18
CA TRP A 138 5.91 14.46 -6.23
C TRP A 138 7.27 14.37 -6.95
N GLN A 139 8.37 14.71 -6.27
CA GLN A 139 9.72 14.46 -6.76
C GLN A 139 10.17 13.03 -6.40
N PHE A 140 11.00 12.43 -7.25
CA PHE A 140 11.57 11.11 -7.02
C PHE A 140 12.56 11.15 -5.84
N LEU A 141 12.36 10.27 -4.87
CA LEU A 141 13.20 10.12 -3.67
C LEU A 141 14.07 8.86 -3.73
N GLY A 142 13.57 7.77 -4.32
CA GLY A 142 14.29 6.51 -4.45
C GLY A 142 13.38 5.34 -4.85
N THR A 143 13.96 4.16 -5.05
CA THR A 143 13.22 2.91 -5.32
C THR A 143 13.31 1.94 -4.13
N LYS A 144 12.38 1.00 -4.00
CA LYS A 144 12.48 -0.09 -3.00
C LYS A 144 13.81 -0.85 -3.11
N LEU A 145 14.24 -1.16 -4.33
CA LEU A 145 15.52 -1.83 -4.59
C LEU A 145 16.72 -0.99 -4.10
N GLY A 146 16.75 0.31 -4.40
CA GLY A 146 17.84 1.20 -3.99
C GLY A 146 17.83 1.59 -2.51
N LEU A 147 16.69 1.45 -1.83
CA LEU A 147 16.50 1.77 -0.41
C LEU A 147 16.33 0.51 0.47
N ALA A 148 16.58 -0.69 -0.06
CA ALA A 148 16.21 -1.94 0.60
C ALA A 148 16.82 -2.11 2.01
N SER A 149 18.09 -1.76 2.21
CA SER A 149 18.73 -1.80 3.55
C SER A 149 18.14 -0.76 4.50
N THR A 150 17.90 0.48 4.04
CA THR A 150 17.20 1.51 4.82
C THR A 150 15.80 1.06 5.22
N LEU A 151 15.08 0.40 4.31
CA LEU A 151 13.73 -0.13 4.55
C LEU A 151 13.74 -1.31 5.52
N GLU A 152 14.73 -2.19 5.46
CA GLU A 152 14.94 -3.28 6.43
C GLU A 152 15.17 -2.72 7.85
N GLU A 153 16.02 -1.71 8.00
CA GLU A 153 16.26 -1.03 9.28
C GLU A 153 14.98 -0.39 9.88
N ILE A 154 14.13 0.23 9.04
CA ILE A 154 12.90 0.88 9.49
C ILE A 154 11.79 -0.14 9.81
N THR A 155 11.60 -1.13 8.93
CA THR A 155 10.39 -1.97 8.91
C THR A 155 10.60 -3.40 9.43
N GLY A 156 11.84 -3.85 9.55
CA GLY A 156 12.20 -5.22 9.89
C GLY A 156 11.96 -6.24 8.77
N VAL A 157 11.48 -5.82 7.58
CA VAL A 157 11.29 -6.71 6.42
C VAL A 157 12.65 -7.01 5.80
N ASP A 158 12.98 -8.29 5.66
CA ASP A 158 14.31 -8.74 5.26
C ASP A 158 14.69 -8.23 3.86
N VAL A 159 15.93 -7.77 3.67
CA VAL A 159 16.43 -7.18 2.42
C VAL A 159 16.25 -8.13 1.22
N ASN A 160 16.37 -9.44 1.42
CA ASN A 160 16.17 -10.43 0.38
C ASN A 160 14.69 -10.53 -0.06
N ILE A 161 13.74 -10.26 0.82
CA ILE A 161 12.30 -10.20 0.49
C ILE A 161 11.99 -8.87 -0.22
N LEU A 162 12.50 -7.75 0.29
CA LEU A 162 12.35 -6.43 -0.34
C LEU A 162 12.91 -6.38 -1.77
N THR A 163 13.96 -7.15 -2.06
CA THR A 163 14.61 -7.22 -3.37
C THR A 163 14.17 -8.40 -4.24
N GLY A 164 13.15 -9.16 -3.83
CA GLY A 164 12.61 -10.30 -4.60
C GLY A 164 13.53 -11.53 -4.70
N ARG A 165 14.64 -11.55 -3.94
CA ARG A 165 15.60 -12.68 -3.87
C ARG A 165 15.11 -13.84 -2.99
N ALA A 166 14.14 -13.58 -2.12
CA ALA A 166 13.50 -14.55 -1.25
C ALA A 166 11.98 -14.34 -1.27
N THR A 167 11.22 -15.43 -1.10
CA THR A 167 9.75 -15.38 -1.04
C THR A 167 9.29 -15.16 0.40
N LEU A 168 8.05 -14.69 0.58
CA LEU A 168 7.46 -14.55 1.93
C LEU A 168 7.46 -15.86 2.73
N ASN A 169 7.38 -17.00 2.06
CA ASN A 169 7.35 -18.33 2.69
C ASN A 169 8.72 -18.77 3.24
N SER A 170 9.82 -18.07 2.95
CA SER A 170 11.10 -18.31 3.64
C SER A 170 11.18 -17.61 5.00
N ALA A 171 10.26 -16.69 5.30
CA ALA A 171 10.12 -16.07 6.61
C ALA A 171 9.05 -16.81 7.44
N SER A 172 9.39 -17.12 8.69
CA SER A 172 8.46 -17.75 9.62
C SER A 172 7.22 -16.86 9.86
N VAL A 173 6.14 -17.46 10.36
CA VAL A 173 4.93 -16.73 10.74
C VAL A 173 5.25 -15.64 11.77
N ALA A 174 6.10 -15.93 12.77
CA ALA A 174 6.54 -14.90 13.72
C ALA A 174 7.30 -13.75 13.04
N ARG A 175 8.21 -14.05 12.09
CA ARG A 175 8.95 -13.02 11.37
C ARG A 175 7.99 -12.12 10.58
N ARG A 176 7.02 -12.72 9.89
CA ARG A 176 5.95 -12.00 9.15
C ARG A 176 5.07 -11.13 10.06
N MET A 177 4.68 -11.64 11.23
CA MET A 177 3.96 -10.86 12.25
C MET A 177 4.80 -9.69 12.78
N SER A 178 6.12 -9.88 12.98
CA SER A 178 6.99 -8.85 13.54
C SER A 178 7.06 -7.57 12.68
N TRP A 179 6.88 -7.67 11.36
CA TRP A 179 6.81 -6.53 10.43
C TRP A 179 5.54 -5.67 10.62
N ALA A 180 4.53 -6.22 11.30
CA ALA A 180 3.28 -5.56 11.64
C ALA A 180 3.27 -4.98 13.07
N ALA A 181 4.16 -5.42 13.96
CA ALA A 181 4.10 -5.11 15.39
C ALA A 181 4.16 -3.61 15.76
N LYS A 182 4.70 -2.75 14.88
CA LYS A 182 4.76 -1.28 15.04
C LYS A 182 3.78 -0.53 14.12
N ARG A 183 2.79 -1.22 13.57
CA ARG A 183 1.85 -0.66 12.58
C ARG A 183 0.47 -0.45 13.18
N GLU A 184 -0.08 0.74 12.92
CA GLU A 184 -1.38 1.17 13.41
C GLU A 184 -2.41 1.19 12.27
N THR A 185 -3.69 1.05 12.63
CA THR A 185 -4.82 1.11 11.69
C THR A 185 -5.95 1.94 12.31
N THR A 186 -6.76 2.56 11.46
CA THR A 186 -7.88 3.41 11.91
C THR A 186 -9.08 2.58 12.36
N ARG A 187 -9.32 1.44 11.73
CA ARG A 187 -10.25 0.41 12.21
C ARG A 187 -9.43 -0.70 12.85
N ILE A 188 -9.89 -1.25 13.97
CA ILE A 188 -9.15 -2.28 14.70
C ILE A 188 -9.08 -3.58 13.89
N GLU A 189 -10.12 -3.88 13.12
CA GLU A 189 -10.19 -5.06 12.26
C GLU A 189 -9.17 -5.04 11.11
N ASP A 190 -8.77 -3.86 10.66
CA ASP A 190 -7.75 -3.71 9.62
C ASP A 190 -6.37 -4.20 10.10
N GLN A 191 -6.12 -4.34 11.41
CA GLN A 191 -4.91 -5.01 11.91
C GLN A 191 -4.82 -6.45 11.41
N ALA A 192 -5.97 -7.10 11.22
CA ALA A 192 -6.07 -8.43 10.64
C ALA A 192 -6.10 -8.38 9.10
N TYR A 193 -7.00 -7.58 8.53
CA TYR A 193 -7.22 -7.57 7.08
C TYR A 193 -6.00 -7.09 6.29
N SER A 194 -5.22 -6.15 6.85
CA SER A 194 -3.97 -5.69 6.22
C SER A 194 -2.84 -6.72 6.23
N LEU A 195 -3.00 -7.89 6.87
CA LEU A 195 -2.03 -8.98 6.88
C LEU A 195 -2.45 -10.19 6.04
N MET A 196 -3.70 -10.29 5.61
CA MET A 196 -4.23 -11.42 4.84
C MET A 196 -3.34 -11.81 3.65
N GLY A 197 -2.91 -10.84 2.84
CA GLY A 197 -2.00 -11.06 1.71
C GLY A 197 -0.57 -11.47 2.09
N ILE A 198 -0.07 -11.04 3.25
CA ILE A 198 1.26 -11.42 3.76
C ILE A 198 1.31 -12.90 4.18
N PHE A 199 0.15 -13.43 4.59
CA PHE A 199 -0.02 -14.84 4.95
C PHE A 199 -0.61 -15.70 3.84
N GLY A 200 -1.17 -15.11 2.77
CA GLY A 200 -1.83 -15.84 1.69
C GLY A 200 -3.15 -16.47 2.12
N VAL A 201 -3.87 -15.84 3.07
CA VAL A 201 -5.17 -16.30 3.59
C VAL A 201 -6.32 -15.42 3.13
N HIS A 202 -7.50 -16.00 3.02
CA HIS A 202 -8.73 -15.32 2.64
C HIS A 202 -9.80 -15.50 3.71
N MET A 203 -10.46 -14.40 4.09
CA MET A 203 -11.56 -14.42 5.05
C MET A 203 -12.52 -13.24 4.78
N PRO A 204 -13.84 -13.39 5.03
CA PRO A 204 -14.78 -12.28 4.90
C PRO A 204 -14.50 -11.19 5.95
N PRO A 205 -14.32 -9.92 5.55
CA PRO A 205 -14.18 -8.81 6.49
C PRO A 205 -15.54 -8.46 7.12
N ILE A 206 -15.59 -8.44 8.45
CA ILE A 206 -16.78 -8.11 9.25
C ILE A 206 -16.44 -6.90 10.14
N TYR A 207 -16.58 -5.70 9.58
CA TYR A 207 -16.41 -4.48 10.38
C TYR A 207 -17.46 -4.38 11.49
N GLY A 208 -17.00 -4.16 12.73
CA GLY A 208 -17.79 -4.26 13.95
C GLY A 208 -17.47 -5.50 14.79
N GLU A 209 -16.69 -6.47 14.28
CA GLU A 209 -16.27 -7.64 15.07
C GLU A 209 -15.12 -7.33 16.06
N GLY A 210 -14.45 -6.19 15.92
CA GLY A 210 -13.38 -5.76 16.81
C GLY A 210 -12.15 -6.68 16.75
N ASN A 211 -11.58 -6.99 17.92
CA ASN A 211 -10.39 -7.85 18.03
C ASN A 211 -10.61 -9.28 17.51
N ASN A 212 -11.86 -9.73 17.33
CA ASN A 212 -12.17 -11.06 16.79
C ASN A 212 -11.65 -11.24 15.35
N ALA A 213 -11.49 -10.14 14.59
CA ALA A 213 -10.87 -10.17 13.27
C ALA A 213 -9.43 -10.73 13.34
N PHE A 214 -8.66 -10.36 14.36
CA PHE A 214 -7.28 -10.82 14.53
C PHE A 214 -7.22 -12.28 15.01
N LEU A 215 -8.16 -12.70 15.87
CA LEU A 215 -8.31 -14.11 16.25
C LEU A 215 -8.59 -14.98 15.02
N ARG A 216 -9.54 -14.57 14.17
CA ARG A 216 -9.87 -15.27 12.92
C ARG A 216 -8.68 -15.34 11.97
N LEU A 217 -7.88 -14.26 11.86
CA LEU A 217 -6.63 -14.30 11.09
C LEU A 217 -5.68 -15.39 11.63
N GLN A 218 -5.48 -15.48 12.95
CA GLN A 218 -4.64 -16.53 13.55
C GLN A 218 -5.20 -17.93 13.29
N GLU A 219 -6.51 -18.12 13.37
CA GLU A 219 -7.18 -19.40 13.06
C GLU A 219 -6.97 -19.82 11.59
N GLU A 220 -7.10 -18.89 10.62
CA GLU A 220 -6.81 -19.16 9.21
C GLU A 220 -5.32 -19.48 8.98
N ILE A 221 -4.40 -18.75 9.63
CA ILE A 221 -2.96 -19.02 9.53
C ILE A 221 -2.63 -20.41 10.08
N ILE A 222 -3.13 -20.80 11.26
CA ILE A 222 -2.91 -22.13 11.85
C ILE A 222 -3.45 -23.24 10.94
N ARG A 223 -4.58 -23.00 10.28
CA ARG A 223 -5.23 -23.95 9.37
C ARG A 223 -4.47 -24.15 8.05
N THR A 224 -3.72 -23.15 7.61
CA THR A 224 -3.11 -23.10 6.26
C THR A 224 -1.58 -23.19 6.27
N ILE A 225 -0.92 -22.78 7.34
CA ILE A 225 0.54 -22.71 7.48
C ILE A 225 0.97 -23.54 8.69
N PRO A 226 1.65 -24.69 8.50
CA PRO A 226 2.09 -25.57 9.59
C PRO A 226 3.36 -25.04 10.30
N ASP A 227 3.31 -23.79 10.77
CA ASP A 227 4.42 -23.08 11.42
C ASP A 227 4.07 -22.72 12.87
N GLN A 228 4.73 -23.40 13.81
CA GLN A 228 4.52 -23.25 15.25
C GLN A 228 4.99 -21.89 15.81
N THR A 229 5.73 -21.09 15.03
CA THR A 229 6.19 -19.76 15.48
C THR A 229 5.04 -18.75 15.66
N ILE A 230 3.82 -19.06 15.21
CA ILE A 230 2.62 -18.24 15.50
C ILE A 230 2.36 -18.04 17.02
N PHE A 231 2.95 -18.85 17.88
CA PHE A 231 2.87 -18.70 19.34
C PHE A 231 4.06 -17.93 19.96
N ALA A 232 4.95 -17.34 19.15
CA ALA A 232 6.25 -16.80 19.58
C ALA A 232 6.64 -15.46 18.90
N TRP A 233 5.67 -14.57 18.66
CA TRP A 233 5.86 -13.27 18.00
C TRP A 233 5.51 -12.07 18.88
#